data_AF-A0A2D8WD13-F1
#
_entry.id   AF-A0A2D8WD13-F1
#
_cell.length_a   1.000
_cell.length_b   1.000
_cell.length_c   1.000
_cell.angle_alpha   90.00
_cell.angle_beta   90.00
_cell.angle_gamma   90.00
#
_symmetry.space_group_name_H-M   'P 1'
#
loop_
_entity.id
_entity.type
_entity.pdbx_description
1 polymer ?
#
loop_
_entity_poly.entity_id
_entity_poly.type
_entity_poly.pdbx_seq_one_letter_code
_entity_poly.pdbx_strand_id
1 'polypeptide(L)'
;MNQLAIPLERHCLDNGLKIVLSQDSTVPIVAVNIWYGVGSRNELPGHTGFAHLFEHMMFQGSKHVPKNKHFELIERAGGTLNATTWFDRTNYFETVPSRDLELALWLESDRMGWMLPAMDQEKLDNQRDVVKNEKRQRYDNQPYGDWDQRLQALIYPKDHPYHHPVIGSVEDLDAAT
;
A
#
# COMPACT_ATOMS: atom_id res chain seq x y z
N MET A 1 -28.92 -22.05 8.16
CA MET A 1 -27.80 -21.14 8.46
C MET A 1 -28.34 -19.73 8.36
N ASN A 2 -28.34 -18.95 9.45
CA ASN A 2 -28.66 -17.53 9.34
C ASN A 2 -27.56 -16.84 8.54
N GLN A 3 -27.94 -16.19 7.45
CA GLN A 3 -27.05 -15.40 6.62
C GLN A 3 -26.61 -14.19 7.45
N LEU A 4 -25.30 -14.00 7.62
CA LEU A 4 -24.76 -12.84 8.32
C LEU A 4 -25.19 -11.58 7.55
N ALA A 5 -26.05 -10.75 8.12
CA ALA A 5 -26.49 -9.50 7.51
C ALA A 5 -25.63 -8.36 8.07
N ILE A 6 -24.61 -7.96 7.31
CA ILE A 6 -23.79 -6.78 7.63
C ILE A 6 -24.46 -5.58 6.93
N PRO A 7 -24.99 -4.58 7.66
CA PRO A 7 -25.54 -3.39 7.04
C PRO A 7 -24.41 -2.63 6.33
N LEU A 8 -24.60 -2.36 5.04
CA LEU A 8 -23.62 -1.67 4.20
C LEU A 8 -24.25 -0.46 3.51
N GLU A 9 -23.68 0.70 3.77
CA GLU A 9 -23.98 1.94 3.05
C GLU A 9 -22.92 2.18 1.97
N ARG A 10 -23.37 2.70 0.82
CA ARG A 10 -22.50 2.99 -0.31
C ARG A 10 -22.73 4.41 -0.78
N HIS A 11 -21.65 5.16 -0.87
CA HIS A 11 -21.66 6.51 -1.42
C HIS A 11 -20.63 6.62 -2.54
N CYS A 12 -20.86 7.56 -3.45
CA CYS A 12 -19.87 7.97 -4.44
C CYS A 12 -19.74 9.48 -4.34
N LEU A 13 -18.52 9.96 -4.13
CA LEU A 13 -18.22 11.39 -4.17
C LEU A 13 -18.19 11.88 -5.63
N ASP A 14 -18.28 13.20 -5.82
CA ASP A 14 -18.27 13.83 -7.16
C ASP A 14 -16.98 13.55 -7.95
N ASN A 15 -15.87 13.31 -7.24
CA ASN A 15 -14.59 12.92 -7.85
C ASN A 15 -14.49 11.42 -8.19
N GLY A 16 -15.56 10.64 -7.98
CA GLY A 16 -15.61 9.21 -8.26
C GLY A 16 -15.12 8.30 -7.14
N LEU A 17 -14.65 8.84 -6.00
CA LEU A 17 -14.24 8.04 -4.86
C LEU A 17 -15.45 7.29 -4.27
N LYS A 18 -15.34 5.97 -4.20
CA LYS A 18 -16.39 5.09 -3.67
C LYS A 18 -16.15 4.85 -2.19
N ILE A 19 -17.18 5.06 -1.39
CA ILE A 19 -17.17 4.85 0.06
C ILE A 19 -18.08 3.66 0.36
N VAL A 20 -17.56 2.70 1.13
CA VAL A 20 -18.33 1.59 1.68
C VAL A 20 -18.26 1.71 3.20
N LEU A 21 -19.39 1.94 3.84
CA LEU A 21 -19.49 2.14 5.28
C LEU A 21 -20.27 0.99 5.90
N SER A 22 -19.70 0.42 6.97
CA SER A 22 -20.35 -0.58 7.83
C SER A 22 -20.27 -0.07 9.26
N GLN A 23 -21.37 0.46 9.79
CA GLN A 23 -21.39 0.97 11.16
C GLN A 23 -21.77 -0.13 12.14
N ASP A 24 -20.92 -0.32 13.16
CA ASP A 24 -21.19 -1.12 14.34
C ASP A 24 -20.75 -0.33 15.58
N SER A 25 -21.69 -0.07 16.50
CA SER A 25 -21.45 0.73 17.71
C SER A 25 -21.14 -0.12 18.94
N THR A 26 -20.92 -1.44 18.80
CA THR A 26 -20.60 -2.32 19.93
C THR A 26 -19.24 -2.01 20.55
N VAL A 27 -18.27 -1.55 19.75
CA VAL A 27 -16.91 -1.20 20.19
C VAL A 27 -16.53 0.20 19.71
N PRO A 28 -15.85 1.02 20.54
CA PRO A 28 -15.53 2.41 20.21
C PRO A 28 -14.27 2.52 19.34
N ILE A 29 -14.15 1.71 18.30
CA ILE A 29 -13.05 1.70 17.34
C ILE A 29 -13.57 1.91 15.92
N VAL A 30 -12.71 2.38 15.03
CA VAL A 30 -13.00 2.52 13.61
C VAL A 30 -11.81 2.02 12.79
N ALA A 31 -12.10 1.27 11.73
CA ALA A 31 -11.11 0.84 10.75
C ALA A 31 -11.31 1.64 9.45
N VAL A 32 -10.29 2.39 9.06
CA VAL A 32 -10.25 3.12 7.79
C VAL A 32 -9.38 2.33 6.83
N ASN A 33 -9.85 2.16 5.59
CA ASN A 33 -9.16 1.40 4.55
C ASN A 33 -9.25 2.14 3.23
N ILE A 34 -8.10 2.56 2.70
CA ILE A 34 -7.99 3.15 1.37
C ILE A 34 -7.51 2.09 0.39
N TRP A 35 -8.34 1.77 -0.59
CA TRP A 35 -8.06 0.76 -1.61
C TRP A 35 -7.80 1.43 -2.96
N TYR A 36 -6.59 1.26 -3.48
CA TYR A 36 -6.24 1.61 -4.85
C TYR A 36 -6.36 0.38 -5.73
N GLY A 37 -7.09 0.50 -6.84
CA GLY A 37 -7.22 -0.56 -7.86
C GLY A 37 -5.98 -0.69 -8.76
N VAL A 38 -4.80 -0.50 -8.18
CA VAL A 38 -3.50 -0.55 -8.82
C VAL A 38 -2.63 -1.53 -8.04
N GLY A 39 -1.94 -2.41 -8.75
CA GLY A 39 -0.98 -3.35 -8.17
C GLY A 39 0.09 -3.72 -9.19
N SER A 40 0.85 -4.78 -8.95
CA SER A 40 1.96 -5.14 -9.85
C SER A 40 1.50 -5.50 -11.27
N ARG A 41 0.24 -5.92 -11.47
CA ARG A 41 -0.31 -6.17 -12.82
C ARG A 41 -0.41 -4.90 -13.68
N ASN A 42 -0.32 -3.72 -13.05
CA ASN A 42 -0.43 -2.44 -13.75
C ASN A 42 0.95 -1.90 -14.15
N GLU A 43 2.02 -2.62 -13.81
CA GLU A 43 3.39 -2.25 -14.14
C GLU A 43 3.69 -2.51 -15.62
N LEU A 44 4.66 -1.75 -16.14
CA LEU A 44 5.15 -1.91 -17.50
C LEU A 44 6.48 -2.68 -17.49
N PRO A 45 6.83 -3.39 -18.57
CA PRO A 45 8.16 -3.99 -18.70
C PRO A 45 9.27 -2.96 -18.46
N GLY A 46 10.24 -3.29 -17.61
CA GLY A 46 11.32 -2.37 -17.18
C GLY A 46 10.96 -1.49 -15.97
N HIS A 47 9.76 -1.65 -15.41
CA HIS A 47 9.27 -0.92 -14.23
C HIS A 47 8.67 -1.87 -13.19
N THR A 48 9.20 -3.09 -13.06
CA THR A 48 8.67 -4.06 -12.10
C THR A 48 9.00 -3.68 -10.66
N GLY A 49 8.08 -3.97 -9.74
CA GLY A 49 8.19 -3.66 -8.32
C GLY A 49 7.79 -2.24 -7.94
N PHE A 50 7.35 -1.42 -8.91
CA PHE A 50 6.98 -0.02 -8.68
C PHE A 50 5.77 0.11 -7.77
N ALA A 51 4.71 -0.69 -7.92
CA ALA A 51 3.53 -0.63 -7.05
C ALA A 51 3.93 -0.82 -5.57
N HIS A 52 4.82 -1.77 -5.32
CA HIS A 52 5.37 -2.01 -3.98
C HIS A 52 6.30 -0.88 -3.51
N LEU A 53 7.16 -0.36 -4.40
CA LEU A 53 8.02 0.79 -4.10
C LEU A 53 7.18 2.04 -3.74
N PHE A 54 6.09 2.29 -4.47
CA PHE A 54 5.15 3.38 -4.20
C PHE A 54 4.44 3.20 -2.85
N GLU A 55 4.14 1.97 -2.44
CA GLU A 55 3.67 1.67 -1.10
C GLU A 55 4.63 2.21 -0.03
N HIS A 56 5.91 1.91 -0.17
CA HIS A 56 6.97 2.42 0.72
C HIS A 56 7.11 3.94 0.66
N MET A 57 7.04 4.53 -0.54
CA MET A 57 7.16 5.97 -0.74
C MET A 57 6.01 6.74 -0.09
N MET A 58 4.80 6.17 -0.10
CA MET A 58 3.61 6.71 0.57
C MET A 58 3.79 6.81 2.10
N PHE A 59 4.81 6.16 2.67
CA PHE A 59 5.20 6.32 4.08
C PHE A 59 6.33 7.33 4.33
N GLN A 60 6.93 7.90 3.28
CA GLN A 60 8.01 8.90 3.39
C GLN A 60 7.51 10.35 3.61
N GLY A 61 6.21 10.49 3.90
CA GLY A 61 5.55 11.75 4.21
C GLY A 61 4.90 12.42 3.00
N SER A 62 4.24 13.53 3.29
CA SER A 62 3.47 14.39 2.40
C SER A 62 3.73 15.85 2.77
N LYS A 63 3.16 16.80 2.02
CA LYS A 63 3.42 18.23 2.21
C LYS A 63 3.19 18.71 3.64
N HIS A 64 2.16 18.21 4.32
CA HIS A 64 1.79 18.66 5.67
C HIS A 64 2.19 17.67 6.76
N VAL A 65 2.53 16.43 6.39
CA VAL A 65 2.94 15.37 7.33
C VAL A 65 4.36 14.90 6.99
N PRO A 66 5.38 15.28 7.78
CA PRO A 66 6.75 14.83 7.54
C PRO A 66 6.92 13.31 7.60
N LYS A 67 8.06 12.83 7.10
CA LYS A 67 8.46 11.42 7.19
C LYS A 67 8.30 10.88 8.62
N ASN A 68 7.78 9.66 8.74
CA ASN A 68 7.47 8.96 10.00
C ASN A 68 6.38 9.61 10.88
N LYS A 69 5.90 10.83 10.60
CA LYS A 69 4.87 11.47 11.42
C LYS A 69 3.50 10.84 11.26
N HIS A 70 3.19 10.28 10.11
CA HIS A 70 1.95 9.53 9.92
C HIS A 70 1.85 8.37 10.92
N PHE A 71 2.89 7.51 11.00
CA PHE A 71 2.95 6.42 11.99
C PHE A 71 2.88 6.96 13.43
N GLU A 72 3.71 7.94 13.76
CA GLU A 72 3.76 8.51 15.11
C GLU A 72 2.41 9.05 15.57
N LEU A 73 1.65 9.72 14.70
CA LEU A 73 0.34 10.28 15.03
C LEU A 73 -0.69 9.19 15.29
N ILE A 74 -0.74 8.15 14.45
CA ILE A 74 -1.66 7.02 14.65
C ILE A 74 -1.30 6.24 15.92
N GLU A 75 -0.02 5.91 16.12
CA GLU A 75 0.45 5.18 17.30
C GLU A 75 0.21 5.96 18.59
N ARG A 76 0.41 7.29 18.58
CA ARG A 76 0.10 8.15 19.74
C ARG A 76 -1.39 8.23 20.05
N ALA A 77 -2.25 8.09 19.05
CA ALA A 77 -3.69 7.96 19.25
C ALA A 77 -4.09 6.58 19.80
N GLY A 78 -3.14 5.64 19.93
CA GLY A 78 -3.39 4.26 20.35
C GLY A 78 -3.89 3.37 19.22
N GLY A 79 -3.72 3.80 17.97
CA GLY A 79 -4.09 3.04 16.79
C GLY A 79 -2.99 2.14 16.26
N THR A 80 -3.34 1.36 15.24
CA THR A 80 -2.42 0.56 14.44
C THR A 80 -2.61 0.89 12.98
N LEU A 81 -1.56 0.74 12.17
CA LEU A 81 -1.62 0.97 10.73
C LEU A 81 -0.68 0.03 9.98
N ASN A 82 -1.02 -0.24 8.72
CA ASN A 82 -0.13 -0.93 7.80
C ASN A 82 -0.57 -0.68 6.34
N ALA A 83 0.17 -1.26 5.39
CA ALA A 83 -0.24 -1.36 4.01
C ALA A 83 0.14 -2.72 3.43
N THR A 84 -0.49 -3.06 2.31
CA THR A 84 -0.11 -4.22 1.51
C THR A 84 -0.32 -3.94 0.04
N THR A 85 0.63 -4.40 -0.77
CA THR A 85 0.53 -4.42 -2.24
C THR A 85 0.37 -5.84 -2.75
N TRP A 86 -0.48 -6.00 -3.76
CA TRP A 86 -0.68 -7.26 -4.48
C TRP A 86 -0.77 -7.03 -5.98
N PHE A 87 -1.11 -8.05 -6.76
CA PHE A 87 -1.23 -7.93 -8.22
C PHE A 87 -2.27 -6.90 -8.65
N ASP A 88 -3.43 -6.88 -8.00
CA ASP A 88 -4.60 -6.11 -8.44
C ASP A 88 -4.89 -4.87 -7.59
N ARG A 89 -4.17 -4.69 -6.49
CA ARG A 89 -4.49 -3.67 -5.48
C ARG A 89 -3.29 -3.30 -4.62
N THR A 90 -3.34 -2.08 -4.11
CA THR A 90 -2.58 -1.61 -2.96
C THR A 90 -3.57 -1.02 -1.99
N ASN A 91 -3.48 -1.41 -0.72
CA ASN A 91 -4.34 -0.86 0.30
C ASN A 91 -3.54 -0.41 1.51
N TYR A 92 -3.97 0.71 2.07
CA TYR A 92 -3.48 1.26 3.31
C TYR A 92 -4.63 1.25 4.29
N PHE A 93 -4.33 0.88 5.53
CA PHE A 93 -5.36 0.70 6.52
C PHE A 93 -4.86 0.99 7.92
N GLU A 94 -5.76 1.54 8.71
CA GLU A 94 -5.50 1.91 10.09
C GLU A 94 -6.74 1.67 10.94
N THR A 95 -6.52 1.28 12.18
CA THR A 95 -7.55 1.13 13.20
C THR A 95 -7.23 2.08 14.33
N VAL A 96 -8.18 2.96 14.66
CA VAL A 96 -8.04 3.98 15.69
C VAL A 96 -9.25 3.97 16.62
N PRO A 97 -9.17 4.55 17.83
CA PRO A 97 -10.36 4.85 18.60
C PRO A 97 -11.32 5.73 17.79
N SER A 98 -12.62 5.50 17.92
CA SER A 98 -13.66 6.19 17.14
C SER A 98 -13.61 7.72 17.20
N ARG A 99 -13.13 8.30 18.31
CA ARG A 99 -12.92 9.76 18.46
C ARG A 99 -11.83 10.31 17.55
N ASP A 100 -10.91 9.46 17.08
CA ASP A 100 -9.74 9.81 16.28
C ASP A 100 -9.97 9.50 14.78
N LEU A 101 -11.22 9.23 14.37
CA LEU A 101 -11.60 9.02 12.97
C LEU A 101 -11.17 10.18 12.06
N GLU A 102 -11.37 11.42 12.52
CA GLU A 102 -11.01 12.61 11.75
C GLU A 102 -9.50 12.69 11.50
N LEU A 103 -8.68 12.26 12.48
CA LEU A 103 -7.23 12.19 12.32
C LEU A 103 -6.84 11.20 11.21
N ALA A 104 -7.40 9.99 11.23
CA ALA A 104 -7.13 8.98 10.21
C ALA A 104 -7.52 9.48 8.81
N LEU A 105 -8.74 10.00 8.65
CA LEU A 105 -9.22 10.53 7.35
C LEU A 105 -8.39 11.72 6.86
N TRP A 106 -7.96 12.61 7.75
CA TRP A 106 -7.10 13.74 7.38
C TRP A 106 -5.73 13.27 6.91
N LEU A 107 -5.12 12.31 7.61
CA LEU A 107 -3.82 11.74 7.25
C LEU A 107 -3.87 11.04 5.88
N GLU A 108 -4.93 10.27 5.63
CA GLU A 108 -5.15 9.62 4.32
C GLU A 108 -5.37 10.63 3.19
N SER A 109 -6.17 11.67 3.45
CA SER A 109 -6.39 12.74 2.50
C SER A 109 -5.11 13.51 2.18
N ASP A 110 -4.27 13.79 3.17
CA ASP A 110 -3.03 14.53 2.96
C ASP A 110 -2.03 13.70 2.14
N ARG A 111 -1.89 12.43 2.48
CA ARG A 111 -1.06 11.50 1.73
C ARG A 111 -1.52 11.36 0.27
N MET A 112 -2.82 11.17 0.04
CA MET A 112 -3.40 11.02 -1.29
C MET A 112 -3.23 12.30 -2.16
N GLY A 113 -3.46 13.47 -1.58
CA GLY A 113 -3.46 14.74 -2.32
C GLY A 113 -2.10 15.43 -2.40
N TRP A 114 -1.20 15.16 -1.45
CA TRP A 114 0.00 15.97 -1.23
C TRP A 114 1.27 15.15 -1.01
N MET A 115 1.32 13.88 -1.43
CA MET A 115 2.57 13.11 -1.44
C MET A 115 3.62 13.74 -2.37
N LEU A 116 3.26 14.06 -3.62
CA LEU A 116 4.22 14.46 -4.66
C LEU A 116 5.14 15.62 -4.26
N PRO A 117 4.65 16.73 -3.66
CA PRO A 117 5.52 17.83 -3.25
C PRO A 117 6.51 17.49 -2.13
N ALA A 118 6.31 16.38 -1.42
CA ALA A 118 7.21 15.92 -0.37
C ALA A 118 8.19 14.84 -0.86
N MET A 119 8.12 14.43 -2.13
CA MET A 119 9.04 13.45 -2.69
C MET A 119 10.35 14.12 -3.11
N ASP A 120 11.46 13.45 -2.80
CA ASP A 120 12.81 13.86 -3.19
C ASP A 120 13.64 12.60 -3.51
N GLN A 121 14.78 12.82 -4.17
CA GLN A 121 15.67 11.73 -4.60
C GLN A 121 16.22 10.94 -3.40
N GLU A 122 16.53 11.61 -2.29
CA GLU A 122 17.08 10.97 -1.10
C GLU A 122 16.08 9.95 -0.51
N LYS A 123 14.80 10.31 -0.42
CA LYS A 123 13.74 9.40 0.04
C LYS A 123 13.59 8.21 -0.89
N LEU A 124 13.65 8.44 -2.20
CA LEU A 124 13.53 7.40 -3.20
C LEU A 124 14.70 6.41 -3.14
N ASP A 125 15.93 6.90 -3.09
CA ASP A 125 17.14 6.07 -2.99
C ASP A 125 17.11 5.23 -1.71
N ASN A 126 16.75 5.84 -0.59
CA ASN A 126 16.58 5.13 0.68
C ASN A 126 15.54 4.01 0.58
N GLN A 127 14.37 4.26 -0.04
CA GLN A 127 13.34 3.23 -0.15
C GLN A 127 13.68 2.14 -1.16
N ARG A 128 14.42 2.42 -2.23
CA ARG A 128 14.96 1.37 -3.10
C ARG A 128 15.86 0.42 -2.32
N ASP A 129 16.74 0.96 -1.48
CA ASP A 129 17.65 0.15 -0.66
C ASP A 129 16.88 -0.69 0.36
N VAL A 130 15.82 -0.15 0.96
CA VAL A 130 14.93 -0.90 1.86
C VAL A 130 14.24 -2.04 1.11
N VAL A 131 13.63 -1.79 -0.05
CA VAL A 131 12.93 -2.83 -0.84
C VAL A 131 13.90 -3.90 -1.34
N LYS A 132 15.10 -3.51 -1.79
CA LYS A 132 16.16 -4.47 -2.17
C LYS A 132 16.57 -5.36 -0.99
N ASN A 133 16.69 -4.80 0.20
CA ASN A 133 17.00 -5.58 1.40
C ASN A 133 15.85 -6.49 1.82
N GLU A 134 14.60 -6.04 1.67
CA GLU A 134 13.43 -6.89 1.88
C GLU A 134 13.42 -8.07 0.91
N LYS A 135 13.67 -7.85 -0.39
CA LYS A 135 13.78 -8.93 -1.38
C LYS A 135 14.82 -9.96 -0.94
N ARG A 136 16.01 -9.49 -0.54
CA ARG A 136 17.07 -10.38 -0.02
C ARG A 136 16.62 -11.19 1.18
N GLN A 137 15.93 -10.56 2.13
CA GLN A 137 15.48 -11.22 3.36
C GLN A 137 14.35 -12.23 3.11
N ARG A 138 13.35 -11.86 2.31
CA ARG A 138 12.10 -12.61 2.12
C ARG A 138 12.16 -13.63 0.99
N TYR A 139 13.05 -13.44 0.01
CA TYR A 139 13.17 -14.30 -1.18
C TYR A 139 14.57 -14.90 -1.25
N ASP A 140 15.60 -14.09 -1.47
CA ASP A 140 16.91 -14.61 -1.89
C ASP A 140 17.60 -15.44 -0.79
N ASN A 141 17.36 -15.11 0.49
CA ASN A 141 17.95 -15.79 1.64
C ASN A 141 16.99 -16.82 2.29
N GLN A 142 15.90 -17.19 1.61
CA GLN A 142 14.97 -18.22 2.06
C GLN A 142 15.12 -19.51 1.25
N PRO A 143 15.03 -20.70 1.88
CA PRO A 143 14.93 -21.95 1.14
C PRO A 143 13.76 -21.91 0.15
N TYR A 144 14.05 -22.20 -1.12
CA TYR A 144 13.09 -22.11 -2.22
C TYR A 144 12.49 -20.72 -2.45
N GLY A 145 13.04 -19.63 -1.90
CA GLY A 145 12.39 -18.32 -1.95
C GLY A 145 12.17 -17.72 -3.34
N ASP A 146 12.73 -18.31 -4.40
CA ASP A 146 12.50 -17.94 -5.79
C ASP A 146 11.38 -18.77 -6.48
N TRP A 147 10.70 -19.65 -5.75
CA TRP A 147 9.70 -20.57 -6.32
C TRP A 147 8.54 -19.83 -6.99
N ASP A 148 8.09 -18.72 -6.40
CA ASP A 148 6.92 -17.96 -6.85
C ASP A 148 7.23 -17.21 -8.15
N GLN A 149 8.41 -16.58 -8.23
CA GLN A 149 8.93 -15.93 -9.42
C GLN A 149 9.07 -16.92 -10.57
N ARG A 150 9.66 -18.11 -10.30
CA ARG A 150 9.78 -19.17 -11.31
C ARG A 150 8.44 -19.67 -11.79
N LEU A 151 7.50 -19.91 -10.87
CA LEU A 151 6.18 -20.41 -11.22
C LEU A 151 5.41 -19.40 -12.07
N GLN A 152 5.43 -18.12 -11.70
CA GLN A 152 4.80 -17.05 -12.47
C GLN A 152 5.37 -16.94 -13.88
N ALA A 153 6.70 -16.99 -14.01
CA ALA A 153 7.38 -16.94 -15.30
C ALA A 153 7.12 -18.16 -16.20
N LEU A 154 6.77 -19.31 -15.60
CA LEU A 154 6.40 -20.54 -16.32
C LEU A 154 4.93 -20.54 -16.77
N ILE A 155 4.03 -19.99 -15.95
CA ILE A 155 2.59 -19.97 -16.22
C ILE A 155 2.24 -18.85 -17.21
N TYR A 156 2.85 -17.68 -17.05
CA TYR A 156 2.51 -16.49 -17.80
C TYR A 156 3.59 -16.14 -18.83
N PRO A 157 3.22 -15.78 -20.08
CA PRO A 157 4.16 -15.23 -21.06
C PRO A 157 4.85 -13.96 -20.56
N LYS A 158 6.02 -13.61 -21.12
CA LYS A 158 6.83 -12.46 -20.68
C LYS A 158 6.11 -11.12 -20.74
N ASP A 159 5.18 -10.96 -21.67
CA ASP A 159 4.36 -9.77 -21.89
C ASP A 159 3.09 -9.74 -21.02
N HIS A 160 2.80 -10.81 -20.29
CA HIS A 160 1.62 -10.89 -19.44
C HIS A 160 1.86 -10.17 -18.10
N PRO A 161 0.90 -9.37 -17.58
CA PRO A 161 1.15 -8.56 -16.38
C PRO A 161 1.36 -9.33 -15.06
N TYR A 162 1.07 -10.62 -15.05
CA TYR A 162 1.31 -11.51 -13.89
C TYR A 162 2.61 -12.32 -14.03
N HIS A 163 3.47 -11.97 -15.00
CA HIS A 163 4.73 -12.67 -15.25
C HIS A 163 5.79 -12.46 -14.16
N HIS A 164 5.69 -11.37 -13.41
CA HIS A 164 6.65 -10.99 -12.38
C HIS A 164 6.00 -10.86 -11.00
N PRO A 165 6.76 -11.16 -9.94
CA PRO A 165 6.27 -10.99 -8.58
C PRO A 165 6.12 -9.52 -8.23
N VAL A 166 5.33 -9.25 -7.19
CA VAL A 166 5.05 -7.90 -6.67
C VAL A 166 6.33 -7.17 -6.22
N ILE A 167 7.32 -7.90 -5.72
CA ILE A 167 8.60 -7.34 -5.25
C ILE A 167 9.48 -6.79 -6.39
N GLY A 168 9.22 -7.20 -7.64
CA GLY A 168 9.97 -6.78 -8.83
C GLY A 168 11.40 -7.32 -8.93
N SER A 169 12.15 -6.75 -9.88
CA SER A 169 13.56 -7.01 -10.13
C SER A 169 14.45 -5.93 -9.49
N VAL A 170 15.71 -6.28 -9.20
CA VAL A 170 16.66 -5.30 -8.64
C VAL A 170 17.04 -4.28 -9.70
N GLU A 171 17.15 -4.72 -10.95
CA GLU A 171 17.50 -3.91 -12.09
C GLU A 171 16.47 -2.79 -12.34
N ASP A 172 15.18 -3.10 -12.28
CA ASP A 172 14.12 -2.10 -12.48
C ASP A 172 14.03 -1.13 -11.29
N LEU A 173 14.25 -1.63 -10.06
CA LEU A 173 14.32 -0.78 -8.87
C LEU A 173 15.50 0.20 -8.92
N ASP A 174 16.67 -0.25 -9.37
CA ASP A 174 17.83 0.62 -9.57
C ASP A 174 17.60 1.64 -10.70
N ALA A 175 16.83 1.28 -11.72
CA ALA A 175 16.50 2.14 -12.86
C ALA A 175 15.34 3.13 -12.61
N ALA A 176 14.62 3.03 -11.48
CA ALA A 176 13.61 4.01 -11.14
C ALA A 176 14.20 5.44 -11.11
N THR A 177 13.36 6.47 -11.24
CA THR A 177 13.77 7.89 -11.14
C THR A 177 12.65 8.73 -10.59
#